data_AF-A0A1D6L6B5-F1
#
_entry.id   AF-A0A1D6L6B5-F1
#
_cell.length_a   1.000
_cell.length_b   1.000
_cell.length_c   1.000
_cell.angle_alpha   90.00
_cell.angle_beta   90.00
_cell.angle_gamma   90.00
#
_symmetry.space_group_name_H-M   'P 1'
#
loop_
_entity.id
_entity.type
_entity.pdbx_description
1 polymer ?
#
loop_
_entity_poly.entity_id
_entity_poly.type
_entity_poly.pdbx_seq_one_letter_code
_entity_poly.pdbx_strand_id
1 'polypeptide(L)'
;MFAALVNEFVCFTTVLTNMFLLSGLRCICCCSRQHSCCSCGRSMPTHGRPETRGLEYQRCPVCGRILYVGDHIYGDILRSKKVLGWRTMLVIPELEQELKLLSESKSTRKELRHLRMERDSIEDKIHHLEWSLKLDDISENQKEKLFSEHDNLLKQRGHVRGLHQEAQRQHHQKFHKVWGQLMKTGYQNSRFAHQVERFACLYSSQVTNFGLYSPDKYYRPSEDYMPHEFDVLGL
;
A
#
# COMPACT_ATOMS: atom_id res chain seq x y z
N MET A 1 7.78 -13.54 17.57
CA MET A 1 8.72 -12.72 18.35
C MET A 1 8.43 -11.24 18.04
N PHE A 2 7.25 -10.77 18.43
CA PHE A 2 6.84 -9.37 18.37
C PHE A 2 7.01 -8.84 19.79
N ALA A 3 8.07 -8.09 20.06
CA ALA A 3 8.24 -7.43 21.35
C ALA A 3 7.36 -6.18 21.36
N ALA A 4 6.29 -6.27 22.13
CA ALA A 4 5.50 -5.15 22.60
C ALA A 4 6.35 -4.27 23.53
N LEU A 5 6.19 -2.95 23.44
CA LEU A 5 6.51 -2.04 24.54
C LEU A 5 5.43 -0.97 24.59
N VAL A 6 4.42 -1.23 25.42
CA VAL A 6 3.73 -0.18 26.18
C VAL A 6 4.65 0.13 27.35
N ASN A 7 5.16 1.35 27.45
CA ASN A 7 5.34 2.02 28.73
C ASN A 7 5.59 3.51 28.56
N GLU A 8 4.90 4.23 29.43
CA GLU A 8 4.84 5.67 29.61
C GLU A 8 6.21 6.29 29.85
N PHE A 9 6.46 7.46 29.25
CA PHE A 9 7.16 8.55 29.93
C PHE A 9 6.62 9.90 29.45
N VAL A 10 6.12 10.65 30.43
CA VAL A 10 5.66 12.04 30.37
C VAL A 10 6.88 12.98 30.37
N CYS A 11 6.66 14.24 29.96
CA CYS A 11 7.54 15.43 29.98
C CYS A 11 8.37 15.66 28.71
N PHE A 12 8.42 16.84 28.06
CA PHE A 12 7.93 18.17 28.39
C PHE A 12 7.67 18.92 27.06
N THR A 13 6.63 19.75 27.04
CA THR A 13 6.39 20.76 26.01
C THR A 13 7.57 21.70 25.85
N THR A 14 8.14 21.83 24.65
CA THR A 14 8.72 23.10 24.20
C THR A 14 8.65 23.17 22.68
N VAL A 15 7.80 24.08 22.20
CA VAL A 15 7.83 24.61 20.84
C VAL A 15 9.20 25.19 20.59
N LEU A 16 9.96 24.66 19.64
CA LEU A 16 11.06 25.35 18.98
C LEU A 16 11.33 24.65 17.64
N THR A 17 11.03 25.36 16.56
CA THR A 17 11.70 25.24 15.27
C THR A 17 13.18 24.94 15.50
N ASN A 18 13.67 23.77 15.09
CA ASN A 18 15.07 23.61 14.70
C ASN A 18 15.34 22.28 13.98
N MET A 19 16.02 22.45 12.86
CA MET A 19 16.69 21.46 12.03
C MET A 19 17.62 20.61 12.91
N PHE A 20 17.22 19.37 13.23
CA PHE A 20 18.11 18.43 13.92
C PHE A 20 19.11 17.83 12.92
N LEU A 21 20.30 18.42 12.91
CA LEU A 21 21.50 17.85 12.30
C LEU A 21 22.01 16.71 13.19
N LEU A 22 21.80 15.47 12.77
CA LEU A 22 22.59 14.34 13.27
C LEU A 22 24.01 14.48 12.70
N SER A 23 24.94 14.87 13.58
CA SER A 23 26.36 15.02 13.29
C SER A 23 26.98 13.69 12.85
N GLY A 24 27.42 13.64 11.60
CA GLY A 24 28.02 12.48 10.95
C GLY A 24 28.00 12.57 9.42
N LEU A 25 27.16 13.44 8.86
CA LEU A 25 27.10 13.73 7.43
C LEU A 25 27.41 15.20 7.20
N ARG A 26 28.48 15.49 6.46
CA ARG A 26 28.82 16.85 6.01
C ARG A 26 27.63 17.44 5.25
N CYS A 27 26.92 18.36 5.91
CA CYS A 27 25.99 19.28 5.26
C CYS A 27 26.76 20.47 4.71
N ILE A 28 26.37 20.92 3.51
CA ILE A 28 26.05 22.31 3.14
C ILE A 28 25.51 22.22 1.71
N CYS A 29 24.24 22.57 1.50
CA CYS A 29 23.92 23.70 0.64
C CYS A 29 22.43 24.07 0.78
N CYS A 30 22.20 25.23 1.40
CA CYS A 30 20.98 26.00 1.25
C CYS A 30 20.98 26.55 -0.19
N CYS A 31 20.07 26.11 -1.07
CA CYS A 31 19.95 26.69 -2.40
C CYS A 31 18.63 27.46 -2.50
N SER A 32 18.77 28.77 -2.26
CA SER A 32 17.88 29.82 -2.72
C SER A 32 17.57 29.66 -4.21
N ARG A 33 16.38 30.12 -4.61
CA ARG A 33 15.88 30.20 -5.99
C ARG A 33 16.98 30.39 -7.04
N GLN A 34 17.35 29.32 -7.75
CA GLN A 34 17.68 29.32 -9.17
C GLN A 34 17.93 27.90 -9.67
N HIS A 35 17.46 27.65 -10.89
CA HIS A 35 17.60 26.39 -11.60
C HIS A 35 19.07 26.06 -11.89
N SER A 36 19.72 25.29 -11.03
CA SER A 36 20.93 24.53 -11.41
C SER A 36 21.35 23.56 -10.30
N CYS A 37 21.49 22.29 -10.65
CA CYS A 37 22.23 21.32 -9.86
C CYS A 37 23.73 21.68 -10.01
N CYS A 38 24.28 22.45 -9.06
CA CYS A 38 25.63 23.05 -9.11
C CYS A 38 26.81 22.05 -9.04
N SER A 39 26.71 20.87 -9.64
CA SER A 39 27.86 19.94 -9.68
C SER A 39 28.00 19.14 -10.97
N CYS A 40 27.14 19.35 -11.98
CA CYS A 40 27.35 18.79 -13.31
C CYS A 40 27.38 19.93 -14.33
N GLY A 41 28.58 20.44 -14.60
CA GLY A 41 28.83 21.47 -15.62
C GLY A 41 28.66 20.93 -17.03
N ARG A 42 27.46 20.52 -17.42
CA ARG A 42 27.10 20.25 -18.82
C ARG A 42 25.85 21.03 -19.19
N SER A 43 26.02 21.95 -20.12
CA SER A 43 24.96 22.67 -20.82
C SER A 43 24.05 21.68 -21.56
N MET A 44 22.73 21.89 -21.47
CA MET A 44 21.73 21.25 -22.33
C MET A 44 22.04 21.58 -23.81
N PRO A 45 22.04 20.61 -24.75
CA PRO A 45 22.10 20.93 -26.16
C PRO A 45 20.78 21.57 -26.60
N THR A 46 20.87 22.77 -27.16
CA THR A 46 19.75 23.44 -27.83
C THR A 46 19.50 22.80 -29.19
N HIS A 47 18.26 22.37 -29.43
CA HIS A 47 17.65 22.04 -30.72
C HIS A 47 18.39 21.01 -31.62
N GLY A 48 17.95 19.75 -31.56
CA GLY A 48 18.20 18.72 -32.57
C GLY A 48 17.23 17.55 -32.38
N ARG A 49 16.68 17.01 -33.49
CA ARG A 49 15.68 15.91 -33.51
C ARG A 49 16.15 14.66 -32.73
N PRO A 50 15.22 13.86 -32.16
CA PRO A 50 15.57 12.72 -31.32
C PRO A 50 16.01 11.54 -32.18
N GLU A 51 17.29 11.20 -32.13
CA GLU A 51 17.79 9.90 -32.58
C GLU A 51 17.67 8.92 -31.40
N THR A 52 17.00 7.79 -31.63
CA THR A 52 16.74 6.74 -30.64
C THR A 52 18.04 6.08 -30.20
N ARG A 53 18.69 6.65 -29.18
CA ARG A 53 19.67 5.95 -28.34
C ARG A 53 19.12 5.91 -26.93
N GLY A 54 19.10 4.72 -26.34
CA GLY A 54 18.54 4.44 -25.03
C GLY A 54 18.95 5.51 -24.02
N LEU A 55 17.95 6.13 -23.39
CA LEU A 55 18.14 7.01 -22.25
C LEU A 55 18.64 6.15 -21.09
N GLU A 56 19.94 5.88 -21.08
CA GLU A 56 20.63 5.40 -19.89
C GLU A 56 20.52 6.54 -18.88
N TYR A 57 19.59 6.38 -17.93
CA TYR A 57 19.34 7.33 -16.86
C TYR A 57 20.59 7.34 -15.98
N GLN A 58 21.57 8.19 -16.36
CA GLN A 58 22.86 8.25 -15.71
C GLN A 58 22.66 8.75 -14.28
N ARG A 59 22.53 7.80 -13.34
CA ARG A 59 22.29 8.09 -11.93
C ARG A 59 23.46 8.90 -11.39
N CYS A 60 23.18 10.09 -10.87
CA CYS A 60 24.17 10.93 -10.22
C CYS A 60 24.79 10.16 -9.02
N PRO A 61 26.13 10.06 -8.91
CA PRO A 61 26.77 9.27 -7.84
C PRO A 61 26.50 9.80 -6.42
N VAL A 62 25.97 11.02 -6.29
CA VAL A 62 25.62 11.66 -5.02
C VAL A 62 24.15 11.42 -4.63
N CYS A 63 23.24 11.27 -5.60
CA CYS A 63 21.80 11.26 -5.32
C CYS A 63 21.36 10.03 -4.51
N GLY A 64 22.10 8.92 -4.59
CA GLY A 64 21.82 7.71 -3.80
C GLY A 64 22.27 7.75 -2.33
N ARG A 65 23.02 8.79 -1.91
CA ARG A 65 23.60 8.89 -0.56
C ARG A 65 22.76 9.73 0.41
N ILE A 66 21.75 10.43 -0.10
CA ILE A 66 20.87 11.31 0.69
C ILE A 66 19.52 10.62 0.84
N LEU A 67 19.08 10.49 2.10
CA LEU A 67 17.71 10.12 2.46
C LEU A 67 16.94 11.39 2.85
N TYR A 68 15.96 11.76 2.03
CA TYR A 68 15.06 12.86 2.32
C TYR A 68 13.83 12.35 3.04
N VAL A 69 13.51 12.96 4.19
CA VAL A 69 12.37 12.58 5.04
C VAL A 69 11.36 13.72 4.98
N GLY A 70 10.09 13.39 4.74
CA GLY A 70 9.00 14.37 4.77
C GLY A 70 7.67 13.70 5.08
N ASP A 71 6.63 14.50 5.22
CA ASP A 71 5.26 14.08 5.55
C ASP A 71 4.28 14.33 4.40
N HIS A 72 4.64 15.18 3.42
CA HIS A 72 3.79 15.49 2.28
C HIS A 72 4.28 14.86 0.96
N ILE A 73 3.57 13.86 0.46
CA ILE A 73 3.93 13.14 -0.79
C ILE A 73 4.25 14.07 -1.97
N TYR A 74 3.48 15.13 -2.15
CA TYR A 74 3.62 16.04 -3.29
C TYR A 74 4.66 17.14 -3.08
N GLY A 75 4.68 17.76 -1.91
CA GLY A 75 5.64 18.82 -1.59
C GLY A 75 7.06 18.28 -1.44
N ASP A 76 7.18 17.17 -0.73
CA ASP A 76 8.45 16.64 -0.25
C ASP A 76 9.00 15.54 -1.15
N ILE A 77 8.19 14.53 -1.44
CA ILE A 77 8.68 13.27 -1.98
C ILE A 77 8.78 13.30 -3.50
N LEU A 78 7.75 13.80 -4.18
CA LEU A 78 7.65 13.75 -5.64
C LEU A 78 8.72 14.57 -6.36
N ARG A 79 9.02 15.77 -5.86
CA ARG A 79 10.06 16.63 -6.43
C ARG A 79 11.45 16.03 -6.21
N SER A 80 11.72 15.55 -5.00
CA SER A 80 13.00 14.94 -4.61
C SER A 80 13.29 13.65 -5.40
N LYS A 81 12.28 12.82 -5.63
CA LYS A 81 12.45 11.55 -6.36
C LYS A 81 12.57 11.75 -7.87
N LYS A 82 11.71 12.58 -8.48
CA LYS A 82 11.67 12.74 -9.95
C LYS A 82 12.82 13.58 -10.48
N VAL A 83 13.15 14.67 -9.79
CA VAL A 83 14.12 15.67 -10.29
C VAL A 83 15.53 15.38 -9.77
N LEU A 84 15.65 15.02 -8.49
CA LEU A 84 16.95 14.89 -7.82
C LEU A 84 17.43 13.44 -7.70
N GLY A 85 16.53 12.45 -7.81
CA GLY A 85 16.85 11.03 -7.69
C GLY A 85 17.26 10.62 -6.28
N TRP A 86 16.85 11.38 -5.26
CA TRP A 86 17.15 11.08 -3.85
C TRP A 86 16.37 9.88 -3.34
N ARG A 87 16.90 9.20 -2.32
CA ARG A 87 16.12 8.25 -1.53
C ARG A 87 15.15 9.01 -0.67
N THR A 88 13.94 8.49 -0.53
CA THR A 88 12.84 9.20 0.13
C THR A 88 12.21 8.34 1.20
N MET A 89 11.87 8.97 2.33
CA MET A 89 11.11 8.37 3.41
C MET A 89 9.89 9.24 3.72
N LEU A 90 8.74 8.59 3.94
CA LEU A 90 7.49 9.26 4.28
C LEU A 90 7.09 9.00 5.74
N VAL A 91 6.78 10.06 6.47
CA VAL A 91 6.22 9.98 7.82
C VAL A 91 4.69 10.03 7.72
N ILE A 92 4.02 9.03 8.28
CA ILE A 92 2.55 8.86 8.22
C ILE A 92 2.01 8.67 9.64
N PRO A 93 1.70 9.74 10.38
CA PRO A 93 1.28 9.66 11.78
C PRO A 93 0.07 8.73 12.01
N GLU A 94 -0.87 8.71 11.07
CA GLU A 94 -2.10 7.91 11.13
C GLU A 94 -1.84 6.39 11.13
N LEU A 95 -0.66 5.97 10.66
CA LEU A 95 -0.27 4.56 10.56
C LEU A 95 -0.29 3.86 11.93
N GLU A 96 0.04 4.57 13.01
CA GLU A 96 0.10 3.99 14.35
C GLU A 96 -1.29 3.53 14.83
N GLN A 97 -2.29 4.40 14.68
CA GLN A 97 -3.67 4.08 15.00
C GLN A 97 -4.22 2.97 14.08
N GLU A 98 -3.89 3.03 12.78
CA GLU A 98 -4.32 2.00 11.84
C GLU A 98 -3.77 0.63 12.25
N LEU A 99 -2.46 0.50 12.51
CA LEU A 99 -1.82 -0.74 12.94
C LEU A 99 -2.42 -1.31 14.22
N LYS A 100 -2.73 -0.45 15.21
CA LYS A 100 -3.40 -0.87 16.44
C LYS A 100 -4.75 -1.52 16.12
N LEU A 101 -5.61 -0.84 15.36
CA LEU A 101 -6.91 -1.35 14.96
C LEU A 101 -6.80 -2.63 14.11
N LEU A 102 -5.79 -2.73 13.24
CA LEU A 102 -5.52 -3.95 12.46
C LEU A 102 -5.18 -5.14 13.35
N SER A 103 -4.48 -4.89 14.46
CA SER A 103 -4.10 -5.93 15.41
C SER A 103 -5.32 -6.45 16.18
N GLU A 104 -6.27 -5.57 16.51
CA GLU A 104 -7.51 -5.87 17.22
C GLU A 104 -8.55 -6.53 16.30
N SER A 105 -8.58 -6.19 15.00
CA SER A 105 -9.58 -6.67 14.03
C SER A 105 -9.22 -7.97 13.29
N LYS A 106 -8.21 -8.73 13.78
CA LYS A 106 -7.74 -9.98 13.14
C LYS A 106 -8.85 -11.01 12.93
N SER A 107 -9.74 -11.19 13.90
CA SER A 107 -10.87 -12.14 13.79
C SER A 107 -11.84 -11.73 12.70
N THR A 108 -12.28 -10.46 12.70
CA THR A 108 -13.17 -9.90 11.68
C THR A 108 -12.57 -10.03 10.27
N ARG A 109 -11.25 -9.85 10.12
CA ARG A 109 -10.58 -10.05 8.82
C ARG A 109 -10.62 -11.49 8.33
N LYS A 110 -10.47 -12.47 9.23
CA LYS A 110 -10.59 -13.90 8.89
C LYS A 110 -12.01 -14.23 8.44
N GLU A 111 -13.00 -13.73 9.15
CA GLU A 111 -14.42 -13.87 8.79
C GLU A 111 -14.72 -13.26 7.42
N LEU A 112 -14.25 -12.04 7.15
CA LEU A 112 -14.38 -11.41 5.82
C LEU A 112 -13.66 -12.20 4.72
N ARG A 113 -12.52 -12.86 5.01
CA ARG A 113 -11.87 -13.78 4.05
C ARG A 113 -12.76 -15.00 3.79
N HIS A 114 -13.30 -15.62 4.83
CA HIS A 114 -14.18 -16.77 4.72
C HIS A 114 -15.44 -16.47 3.89
N LEU A 115 -16.18 -15.41 4.24
CA LEU A 115 -17.40 -15.01 3.53
C LEU A 115 -17.15 -14.71 2.04
N ARG A 116 -15.95 -14.20 1.69
CA ARG A 116 -15.57 -14.02 0.28
C ARG A 116 -15.35 -15.34 -0.43
N MET A 117 -14.56 -16.25 0.16
CA MET A 117 -14.32 -17.57 -0.43
C MET A 117 -15.62 -18.36 -0.61
N GLU A 118 -16.52 -18.27 0.36
CA GLU A 118 -17.85 -18.88 0.29
C GLU A 118 -18.69 -18.27 -0.84
N ARG A 119 -18.74 -16.95 -0.94
CA ARG A 119 -19.41 -16.25 -2.04
C ARG A 119 -18.85 -16.68 -3.39
N ASP A 120 -17.54 -16.68 -3.56
CA ASP A 120 -16.87 -16.99 -4.82
C ASP A 120 -17.17 -18.46 -5.21
N SER A 121 -17.14 -19.40 -4.25
CA SER A 121 -17.54 -20.79 -4.49
C SER A 121 -19.00 -20.94 -4.91
N ILE A 122 -19.92 -20.15 -4.36
CA ILE A 122 -21.33 -20.16 -4.75
C ILE A 122 -21.49 -19.58 -6.17
N GLU A 123 -20.78 -18.49 -6.48
CA GLU A 123 -20.80 -17.88 -7.81
C GLU A 123 -20.27 -18.84 -8.88
N ASP A 124 -19.18 -19.56 -8.60
CA ASP A 124 -18.63 -20.58 -9.51
C ASP A 124 -19.62 -21.72 -9.77
N LYS A 125 -20.32 -22.20 -8.75
CA LYS A 125 -21.38 -23.22 -8.89
C LYS A 125 -22.54 -22.72 -9.76
N ILE A 126 -22.98 -21.47 -9.53
CA ILE A 126 -24.04 -20.86 -10.33
C ILE A 126 -23.62 -20.78 -11.80
N HIS A 127 -22.41 -20.28 -12.07
CA HIS A 127 -21.90 -20.19 -13.45
C HIS A 127 -21.78 -21.56 -14.11
N HIS A 128 -21.33 -22.59 -13.37
CA HIS A 128 -21.25 -23.95 -13.89
C HIS A 128 -22.63 -24.52 -14.25
N LEU A 129 -23.63 -24.36 -13.38
CA LEU A 129 -25.00 -24.81 -13.66
C LEU A 129 -25.62 -24.07 -14.84
N GLU A 130 -25.46 -22.75 -14.92
CA GLU A 130 -25.95 -21.94 -16.04
C GLU A 130 -25.30 -22.33 -17.37
N TRP A 131 -24.02 -22.71 -17.34
CA TRP A 131 -23.31 -23.21 -18.51
C TRP A 131 -23.85 -24.56 -18.95
N SER A 132 -24.02 -25.52 -18.04
CA SER A 132 -24.56 -26.85 -18.34
C SER A 132 -25.99 -26.77 -18.91
N LEU A 133 -26.83 -25.89 -18.37
CA LEU A 133 -28.20 -25.64 -18.85
C LEU A 133 -28.26 -25.10 -20.30
N LYS A 134 -27.20 -24.44 -20.78
CA LYS A 134 -27.15 -23.87 -22.14
C LYS A 134 -26.67 -24.86 -23.20
N LEU A 135 -25.84 -25.83 -22.82
CA LEU A 135 -25.18 -26.73 -23.76
C LEU A 135 -25.90 -28.06 -23.96
N ASP A 136 -26.47 -28.63 -22.91
CA ASP A 136 -27.02 -29.97 -22.97
C ASP A 136 -28.49 -29.96 -23.43
N ASP A 137 -28.87 -30.93 -24.27
CA ASP A 137 -30.27 -31.21 -24.62
C ASP A 137 -30.88 -32.07 -23.47
N ILE A 138 -31.00 -31.44 -22.31
CA ILE A 138 -31.36 -32.09 -21.05
C ILE A 138 -32.86 -32.43 -21.05
N SER A 139 -33.24 -33.59 -20.52
CA SER A 139 -34.66 -33.93 -20.31
C SER A 139 -35.36 -32.91 -19.39
N GLU A 140 -36.63 -32.62 -19.63
CA GLU A 140 -37.40 -31.60 -18.87
C GLU A 140 -37.38 -31.83 -17.34
N ASN A 141 -37.43 -33.09 -16.89
CA ASN A 141 -37.38 -33.43 -15.46
C ASN A 141 -36.01 -33.13 -14.81
N GLN A 142 -34.93 -33.20 -15.58
CA GLN A 142 -33.59 -32.80 -15.10
C GLN A 142 -33.43 -31.27 -15.12
N LYS A 143 -34.03 -30.57 -16.10
CA LYS A 143 -34.06 -29.10 -16.12
C LYS A 143 -34.75 -28.55 -14.87
N GLU A 144 -35.93 -29.07 -14.49
CA GLU A 144 -36.65 -28.64 -13.29
C GLU A 144 -35.81 -28.78 -12.01
N LYS A 145 -35.07 -29.89 -11.87
CA LYS A 145 -34.16 -30.10 -10.73
C LYS A 145 -33.03 -29.07 -10.71
N LEU A 146 -32.38 -28.82 -11.85
CA LEU A 146 -31.30 -27.83 -11.96
C LEU A 146 -31.80 -26.41 -11.70
N PHE A 147 -33.01 -26.06 -12.14
CA PHE A 147 -33.62 -24.77 -11.82
C PHE A 147 -33.90 -24.62 -10.32
N SER A 148 -34.37 -25.69 -9.65
CA SER A 148 -34.60 -25.66 -8.20
C SER A 148 -33.28 -25.48 -7.42
N GLU A 149 -32.20 -26.12 -7.86
CA GLU A 149 -30.87 -25.96 -7.29
C GLU A 149 -30.31 -24.55 -7.53
N HIS A 150 -30.48 -24.03 -8.75
CA HIS A 150 -30.09 -22.67 -9.11
C HIS A 150 -30.77 -21.61 -8.22
N ASP A 151 -32.08 -21.72 -8.01
CA ASP A 151 -32.82 -20.80 -7.12
C ASP A 151 -32.33 -20.88 -5.66
N ASN A 152 -32.00 -22.08 -5.17
CA ASN A 152 -31.41 -22.25 -3.85
C ASN A 152 -30.03 -21.56 -3.73
N LEU A 153 -29.16 -21.71 -4.74
CA LEU A 153 -27.86 -21.03 -4.77
C LEU A 153 -28.01 -19.51 -4.87
N LEU A 154 -29.00 -19.01 -5.62
CA LEU A 154 -29.29 -17.57 -5.68
C LEU A 154 -29.69 -17.00 -4.31
N LYS A 155 -30.52 -17.73 -3.56
CA LYS A 155 -30.90 -17.37 -2.17
C LYS A 155 -29.68 -17.36 -1.25
N GLN A 156 -28.84 -18.40 -1.33
CA GLN A 156 -27.59 -18.48 -0.55
C GLN A 156 -26.63 -17.32 -0.89
N ARG A 157 -26.44 -17.03 -2.19
CA ARG A 157 -25.63 -15.88 -2.64
C ARG A 157 -26.14 -14.57 -2.05
N GLY A 158 -27.46 -14.36 -2.06
CA GLY A 158 -28.10 -13.19 -1.46
C GLY A 158 -27.81 -13.07 0.04
N HIS A 159 -27.93 -14.18 0.76
CA HIS A 159 -27.65 -14.26 2.19
C HIS A 159 -26.19 -13.94 2.53
N VAL A 160 -25.23 -14.63 1.89
CA VAL A 160 -23.79 -14.42 2.11
C VAL A 160 -23.37 -13.00 1.73
N ARG A 161 -23.93 -12.45 0.65
CA ARG A 161 -23.69 -11.05 0.26
C ARG A 161 -24.14 -10.07 1.33
N GLY A 162 -25.30 -10.29 1.94
CA GLY A 162 -25.81 -9.45 3.04
C GLY A 162 -24.89 -9.52 4.27
N LEU A 163 -24.51 -10.72 4.69
CA LEU A 163 -23.57 -10.93 5.80
C LEU A 163 -22.22 -10.25 5.54
N HIS A 164 -21.67 -10.42 4.34
CA HIS A 164 -20.40 -9.80 3.96
C HIS A 164 -20.48 -8.27 3.99
N GLN A 165 -21.55 -7.67 3.46
CA GLN A 165 -21.75 -6.22 3.50
C GLN A 165 -21.83 -5.69 4.93
N GLU A 166 -22.55 -6.40 5.81
CA GLU A 166 -22.66 -6.02 7.22
C GLU A 166 -21.33 -6.10 7.95
N ALA A 167 -20.63 -7.24 7.84
CA ALA A 167 -19.32 -7.43 8.44
C ALA A 167 -18.30 -6.39 7.92
N GLN A 168 -18.36 -6.06 6.63
CA GLN A 168 -17.50 -5.04 6.03
C GLN A 168 -17.81 -3.65 6.59
N ARG A 169 -19.08 -3.31 6.76
CA ARG A 169 -19.52 -2.03 7.34
C ARG A 169 -19.06 -1.90 8.79
N GLN A 170 -19.25 -2.94 9.60
CA GLN A 170 -18.79 -2.96 10.98
C GLN A 170 -17.27 -2.83 11.06
N HIS A 171 -16.53 -3.52 10.19
CA HIS A 171 -15.08 -3.38 10.11
C HIS A 171 -14.66 -1.96 9.72
N HIS A 172 -15.33 -1.34 8.73
CA HIS A 172 -15.06 0.03 8.28
C HIS A 172 -15.25 1.06 9.39
N GLN A 173 -16.32 0.92 10.18
CA GLN A 173 -16.65 1.84 11.27
C GLN A 173 -15.65 1.84 12.42
N LYS A 174 -14.82 0.79 12.56
CA LYS A 174 -13.73 0.75 13.56
C LYS A 174 -12.61 1.76 13.26
N PHE A 175 -12.47 2.18 12.01
CA PHE A 175 -11.50 3.17 11.56
C PHE A 175 -12.14 4.56 11.51
N HIS A 176 -11.83 5.35 10.47
CA HIS A 176 -12.48 6.64 10.28
C HIS A 176 -13.96 6.44 9.91
N LYS A 177 -14.86 7.10 10.64
CA LYS A 177 -16.33 6.97 10.50
C LYS A 177 -16.82 7.10 9.05
N VAL A 178 -16.21 8.02 8.29
CA VAL A 178 -16.60 8.33 6.90
C VAL A 178 -15.71 7.60 5.89
N TRP A 179 -14.40 7.57 6.13
CA TRP A 179 -13.41 7.23 5.10
C TRP A 179 -12.86 5.80 5.25
N GLY A 180 -12.98 5.21 6.43
CA GLY A 180 -12.44 3.88 6.72
C GLY A 180 -10.93 3.86 6.91
N GLN A 181 -10.30 2.83 6.35
CA GLN A 181 -8.85 2.61 6.38
C GLN A 181 -8.13 3.58 5.43
N LEU A 182 -6.97 4.09 5.86
CA LEU A 182 -6.15 4.97 5.03
C LEU A 182 -5.44 4.19 3.93
N MET A 183 -4.92 2.99 4.25
CA MET A 183 -4.11 2.20 3.33
C MET A 183 -4.92 1.26 2.41
N LYS A 184 -6.18 0.99 2.75
CA LYS A 184 -7.01 0.00 2.05
C LYS A 184 -8.40 0.53 1.72
N THR A 185 -8.84 0.27 0.49
CA THR A 185 -10.23 0.48 0.03
C THR A 185 -10.88 -0.89 -0.18
N GLY A 186 -11.53 -1.40 0.85
CA GLY A 186 -12.08 -2.76 0.85
C GLY A 186 -10.97 -3.81 0.79
N TYR A 187 -10.83 -4.48 -0.36
CA TYR A 187 -9.79 -5.50 -0.59
C TYR A 187 -8.53 -4.93 -1.25
N GLN A 188 -8.66 -3.85 -2.03
CA GLN A 188 -7.56 -3.25 -2.80
C GLN A 188 -6.81 -2.20 -1.97
N ASN A 189 -5.60 -1.88 -2.42
CA ASN A 189 -4.83 -0.75 -1.88
C ASN A 189 -5.55 0.56 -2.21
N SER A 190 -5.55 1.48 -1.25
CA SER A 190 -6.05 2.83 -1.51
C SER A 190 -5.13 3.57 -2.49
N ARG A 191 -5.63 4.64 -3.10
CA ARG A 191 -4.80 5.52 -3.91
C ARG A 191 -3.61 6.07 -3.13
N PHE A 192 -3.81 6.37 -1.85
CA PHE A 192 -2.74 6.82 -0.97
C PHE A 192 -1.68 5.73 -0.78
N ALA A 193 -2.08 4.49 -0.47
CA ALA A 193 -1.13 3.37 -0.34
C ALA A 193 -0.31 3.15 -1.62
N HIS A 194 -0.92 3.19 -2.79
CA HIS A 194 -0.19 3.11 -4.07
C HIS A 194 0.81 4.26 -4.26
N GLN A 195 0.50 5.46 -3.76
CA GLN A 195 1.44 6.58 -3.81
C GLN A 195 2.61 6.36 -2.85
N VAL A 196 2.35 5.86 -1.64
CA VAL A 196 3.39 5.51 -0.67
C VAL A 196 4.34 4.47 -1.27
N GLU A 197 3.79 3.37 -1.78
CA GLU A 197 4.53 2.28 -2.43
C GLU A 197 5.39 2.77 -3.61
N ARG A 198 4.82 3.62 -4.45
CA ARG A 198 5.54 4.14 -5.63
C ARG A 198 6.61 5.16 -5.28
N PHE A 199 6.36 6.04 -4.32
CA PHE A 199 7.18 7.22 -4.10
C PHE A 199 8.10 7.13 -2.89
N ALA A 200 7.73 6.46 -1.81
CA ALA A 200 8.56 6.31 -0.63
C ALA A 200 9.40 5.02 -0.71
N CYS A 201 10.70 5.10 -0.43
CA CYS A 201 11.52 3.90 -0.23
C CYS A 201 11.30 3.30 1.17
N LEU A 202 11.00 4.14 2.15
CA LEU A 202 10.70 3.77 3.53
C LEU A 202 9.50 4.58 4.01
N TYR A 203 8.71 4.03 4.92
CA TYR A 203 7.67 4.78 5.61
C TYR A 203 7.57 4.35 7.07
N SER A 204 7.18 5.27 7.95
CA SER A 204 6.98 4.98 9.37
C SER A 204 6.01 6.00 9.98
N SER A 205 5.46 5.69 11.17
CA SER A 205 4.59 6.64 11.87
C SER A 205 5.34 7.86 12.39
N GLN A 206 6.55 7.64 12.91
CA GLN A 206 7.39 8.67 13.51
C GLN A 206 8.85 8.47 13.08
N VAL A 207 9.62 9.56 13.02
CA VAL A 207 11.05 9.51 12.67
C VAL A 207 11.87 8.87 13.81
N THR A 208 11.44 9.04 15.05
CA THR A 208 12.05 8.47 16.26
C THR A 208 12.17 6.95 16.21
N ASN A 209 11.29 6.26 15.49
CA ASN A 209 11.34 4.81 15.28
C ASN A 209 12.67 4.35 14.67
N PHE A 210 13.35 5.21 13.90
CA PHE A 210 14.66 4.90 13.33
C PHE A 210 15.81 4.97 14.34
N GLY A 211 15.64 5.70 15.44
CA GLY A 211 16.60 5.72 16.54
C GLY A 211 16.75 4.36 17.23
N LEU A 212 15.79 3.45 17.04
CA LEU A 212 15.84 2.07 17.55
C LEU A 212 16.68 1.13 16.67
N TYR A 213 17.11 1.59 15.49
CA TYR A 213 17.88 0.80 14.54
C TYR A 213 19.32 1.31 14.43
N SER A 214 20.23 0.39 14.09
CA SER A 214 21.62 0.77 13.79
C SER A 214 21.68 1.69 12.56
N PRO A 215 22.51 2.75 12.57
CA PRO A 215 22.76 3.59 11.40
C PRO A 215 23.25 2.81 10.17
N ASP A 216 23.91 1.67 10.37
CA ASP A 216 24.43 0.82 9.29
C ASP A 216 23.43 -0.23 8.78
N LYS A 217 22.17 -0.15 9.23
CA LYS A 217 21.14 -1.13 8.86
C LYS A 217 20.77 -1.04 7.38
N TYR A 218 20.82 -2.18 6.71
CA TYR A 218 20.30 -2.35 5.35
C TYR A 218 18.82 -2.70 5.39
N TYR A 219 17.98 -1.86 4.78
CA TYR A 219 16.56 -2.13 4.60
C TYR A 219 16.33 -2.92 3.31
N ARG A 220 15.69 -4.09 3.42
CA ARG A 220 15.30 -4.93 2.29
C ARG A 220 13.77 -4.99 2.20
N PRO A 221 13.18 -4.84 1.00
CA PRO A 221 11.75 -5.07 0.82
C PRO A 221 11.43 -6.56 0.99
N SER A 222 10.16 -6.86 1.26
CA SER A 222 9.63 -8.21 1.10
C SER A 222 9.60 -8.60 -0.38
N GLU A 223 9.48 -9.90 -0.63
CA GLU A 223 9.22 -10.42 -1.97
C GLU A 223 7.87 -9.92 -2.50
N ASP A 224 7.83 -9.54 -3.78
CA ASP A 224 6.60 -9.15 -4.47
C ASP A 224 5.95 -10.42 -5.03
N TYR A 225 4.66 -10.61 -4.76
CA TYR A 225 3.91 -11.79 -5.23
C TYR A 225 2.95 -11.42 -6.35
N MET A 226 2.94 -12.24 -7.40
CA MET A 226 2.01 -12.18 -8.51
C MET A 226 0.82 -13.14 -8.29
N PRO A 227 -0.37 -12.88 -8.90
CA PRO A 227 -1.56 -13.69 -8.67
C PRO A 227 -1.40 -15.20 -8.88
N HIS A 228 -0.59 -15.62 -9.85
CA HIS A 228 -0.37 -17.04 -10.16
C HIS A 228 0.57 -17.74 -9.16
N GLU A 229 1.28 -16.99 -8.32
CA GLU A 229 2.21 -17.54 -7.33
C GLU A 229 1.51 -17.92 -6.03
N PHE A 230 0.32 -17.36 -5.77
CA PHE A 230 -0.42 -17.65 -4.53
C PHE A 230 -0.80 -19.12 -4.40
N ASP A 231 -1.23 -19.76 -5.49
CA ASP A 231 -1.61 -21.19 -5.49
C ASP A 231 -0.39 -22.10 -5.27
N VAL A 232 0.78 -21.70 -5.75
CA VAL A 232 2.03 -22.46 -5.64
C VAL A 232 2.63 -22.34 -4.24
N LEU A 233 2.55 -21.15 -3.65
CA LEU A 233 3.18 -20.81 -2.36
C LEU A 233 2.27 -21.06 -1.15
N GLY A 234 0.97 -21.30 -1.35
CA GLY A 234 0.02 -21.60 -0.26
C GLY A 234 -0.24 -20.43 0.70
N LEU A 235 -0.23 -19.19 0.18
CA LEU A 235 -0.36 -17.94 0.96
C LEU A 235 -1.83 -17.47 1.14
#